data_AF-A0A9D7U425-F1
#
_entry.id   AF-A0A9D7U425-F1
#
_cell.length_a   1.000
_cell.length_b   1.000
_cell.length_c   1.000
_cell.angle_alpha   90.00
_cell.angle_beta   90.00
_cell.angle_gamma   90.00
#
_symmetry.space_group_name_H-M   'P 1'
#
loop_
_entity.id
_entity.type
_entity.pdbx_description
1 polymer ?
#
loop_
_entity_poly.entity_id
_entity_poly.type
_entity_poly.pdbx_seq_one_letter_code
_entity_poly.pdbx_strand_id
1 'polypeptide(L)'
;MDLFESFNQLVDPEFISKLKSNISDNMGDVETALKGVHYTLVAGLIRRCNSDMSAGMLYNQVQEKYKKSGLEEGWTSKLSNSGYLNNIVNDGTKIISQIFPAYKSPLLSMIGSYAGTSKNTTVIVSGVTATVLIDYIGSKLKAEKWDKDQMVYFLKQHHEALLKEAPENLMEKMVPALGLQELLTTKIVPLKKPEPSHVKVPAIEEQPQVESKKIYNDEETENSGTFLNKKVLIALFAIIVLGGIAYFYWVTNGTFGLAKSETEDTEMVDEELQFADSLATAAADTVKKDSVKVVPVAPSELNLLTAYLAGSEAAGKSFDFKNIQYIDKTFELSSTSLPVVDSLVALMSANSNLQIKITAYSEEGDTKLNNKRAFAVKKVLISKGINTIRIDAASGGKGGNYPTIKVVSK
;
A
#
# COMPACT_ATOMS: atom_id res chain seq x y z
N MET A 1 -21.38 -18.45 10.94
CA MET A 1 -20.00 -18.58 10.48
C MET A 1 -19.43 -17.22 10.28
N ASP A 2 -18.44 -16.90 11.10
CA ASP A 2 -17.65 -15.70 10.92
C ASP A 2 -16.62 -15.90 9.80
N LEU A 3 -15.92 -14.82 9.45
CA LEU A 3 -14.90 -14.81 8.39
C LEU A 3 -13.71 -15.72 8.72
N PHE A 4 -13.40 -15.91 10.00
CA PHE A 4 -12.24 -16.67 10.47
C PHE A 4 -12.51 -18.17 10.45
N GLU A 5 -13.65 -18.60 10.97
CA GLU A 5 -14.15 -19.98 10.89
C GLU A 5 -14.21 -20.45 9.43
N SER A 6 -14.81 -19.63 8.55
CA SER A 6 -14.94 -19.95 7.12
C SER A 6 -13.58 -20.08 6.45
N PHE A 7 -12.62 -19.23 6.81
CA PHE A 7 -11.26 -19.29 6.27
C PHE A 7 -10.49 -20.50 6.79
N ASN A 8 -10.58 -20.80 8.09
CA ASN A 8 -9.91 -21.94 8.71
C ASN A 8 -10.41 -23.28 8.15
N GLN A 9 -11.68 -23.38 7.78
CA GLN A 9 -12.20 -24.57 7.11
C GLN A 9 -11.67 -24.74 5.68
N LEU A 10 -11.40 -23.64 4.98
CA LEU A 10 -10.86 -23.67 3.64
C LEU A 10 -9.36 -23.99 3.64
N VAL A 11 -8.60 -23.45 4.60
CA VAL A 11 -7.15 -23.66 4.72
C VAL A 11 -6.89 -24.99 5.43
N ASP A 12 -7.29 -26.07 4.76
CA ASP A 12 -7.01 -27.44 5.18
C ASP A 12 -5.64 -27.94 4.63
N PRO A 13 -5.14 -29.11 5.08
CA PRO A 13 -3.88 -29.65 4.60
C PRO A 13 -3.84 -29.90 3.08
N GLU A 14 -4.99 -30.20 2.46
CA GLU A 14 -5.08 -30.44 1.02
C GLU A 14 -4.88 -29.13 0.24
N PHE A 15 -5.55 -28.06 0.67
CA PHE A 15 -5.38 -26.71 0.15
C PHE A 15 -3.93 -26.25 0.23
N ILE A 16 -3.32 -26.40 1.42
CA ILE A 16 -1.91 -26.04 1.63
C ILE A 16 -1.00 -26.85 0.71
N SER A 17 -1.25 -28.15 0.56
CA SER A 17 -0.46 -29.02 -0.32
C SER A 17 -0.55 -28.59 -1.78
N LYS A 18 -1.75 -28.26 -2.28
CA LYS A 18 -1.95 -27.79 -3.66
C LYS A 18 -1.35 -26.41 -3.91
N LEU A 19 -1.37 -25.53 -2.90
CA LEU A 19 -0.72 -24.23 -2.99
C LEU A 19 0.81 -24.39 -3.03
N LYS A 20 1.36 -25.23 -2.15
CA LYS A 20 2.79 -25.53 -2.07
C LYS A 20 3.35 -26.17 -3.35
N SER A 21 2.55 -26.89 -4.14
CA SER A 21 3.04 -27.47 -5.40
C SER A 21 3.52 -26.44 -6.43
N ASN A 22 3.13 -25.17 -6.27
CA ASN A 22 3.56 -24.05 -7.13
C ASN A 22 4.55 -23.11 -6.42
N ILE A 23 4.94 -23.44 -5.20
CA ILE A 23 5.91 -22.69 -4.43
C ILE A 23 7.22 -23.47 -4.48
N SER A 24 8.23 -22.90 -5.13
CA SER A 24 9.53 -23.56 -5.34
C SER A 24 10.43 -23.56 -4.11
N ASP A 25 10.13 -22.75 -3.10
CA ASP A 25 10.92 -22.64 -1.88
C ASP A 25 10.23 -23.28 -0.67
N ASN A 26 11.02 -23.92 0.20
CA ASN A 26 10.56 -24.47 1.47
C ASN A 26 10.76 -23.48 2.62
N MET A 27 10.70 -22.17 2.35
CA MET A 27 10.99 -21.14 3.35
C MET A 27 9.74 -20.72 4.09
N GLY A 28 9.85 -20.75 5.42
CA GLY A 28 8.80 -20.28 6.33
C GLY A 28 7.60 -21.21 6.41
N ASP A 29 6.56 -20.70 7.06
CA ASP A 29 5.30 -21.42 7.24
C ASP A 29 4.17 -20.77 6.42
N VAL A 30 3.78 -21.46 5.35
CA VAL A 30 2.70 -21.05 4.43
C VAL A 30 1.37 -20.91 5.17
N GLU A 31 1.08 -21.77 6.15
CA GLU A 31 -0.18 -21.69 6.90
C GLU A 31 -0.21 -20.44 7.79
N THR A 32 0.89 -20.20 8.51
CA THR A 32 1.07 -18.97 9.30
C THR A 32 0.97 -17.73 8.40
N ALA A 33 1.53 -17.76 7.20
CA ALA A 33 1.42 -16.65 6.25
C ALA A 33 -0.02 -16.42 5.77
N LEU A 34 -0.74 -17.48 5.39
CA LEU A 34 -2.15 -17.43 4.98
C LEU A 34 -3.02 -16.81 6.08
N LYS A 35 -2.90 -17.30 7.32
CA LYS A 35 -3.62 -16.77 8.48
C LYS A 35 -3.25 -15.32 8.78
N GLY A 36 -1.96 -14.99 8.75
CA GLY A 36 -1.47 -13.63 8.97
C GLY A 36 -2.02 -12.64 7.95
N VAL A 37 -2.04 -13.01 6.67
CA VAL A 37 -2.66 -12.20 5.61
C VAL A 37 -4.15 -12.06 5.86
N HIS A 38 -4.85 -13.15 6.20
CA HIS A 38 -6.29 -13.11 6.41
C HIS A 38 -6.67 -12.12 7.52
N TYR A 39 -6.05 -12.22 8.70
CA TYR A 39 -6.26 -11.25 9.79
C TYR A 39 -6.00 -9.82 9.31
N THR A 40 -4.92 -9.63 8.58
CA THR A 40 -4.53 -8.32 8.04
C THR A 40 -5.56 -7.75 7.07
N LEU A 41 -6.06 -8.56 6.15
CA LEU A 41 -7.07 -8.11 5.19
C LEU A 41 -8.39 -7.81 5.86
N VAL A 42 -8.85 -8.64 6.80
CA VAL A 42 -10.07 -8.37 7.58
C VAL A 42 -9.93 -7.05 8.34
N ALA A 43 -8.78 -6.81 8.97
CA ALA A 43 -8.44 -5.55 9.62
C ALA A 43 -8.53 -4.34 8.66
N GLY A 44 -7.99 -4.50 7.44
CA GLY A 44 -8.08 -3.51 6.37
C GLY A 44 -9.51 -3.22 5.91
N LEU A 45 -10.33 -4.26 5.75
CA LEU A 45 -11.74 -4.15 5.36
C LEU A 45 -12.54 -3.42 6.44
N ILE A 46 -12.36 -3.77 7.72
CA ILE A 46 -12.98 -3.08 8.85
C ILE A 46 -12.62 -1.60 8.84
N ARG A 47 -11.33 -1.27 8.65
CA ARG A 47 -10.88 0.13 8.53
C ARG A 47 -11.56 0.86 7.37
N ARG A 48 -11.70 0.22 6.20
CA ARG A 48 -12.42 0.80 5.05
C ARG A 48 -13.90 1.05 5.35
N CYS A 49 -14.49 0.34 6.30
CA CYS A 49 -15.86 0.56 6.75
C CYS A 49 -16.01 1.71 7.76
N ASN A 50 -14.93 2.36 8.19
CA ASN A 50 -15.00 3.51 9.11
C ASN A 50 -15.40 4.82 8.43
N SER A 51 -15.45 4.85 7.10
CA SER A 51 -15.98 5.99 6.32
C SER A 51 -16.97 5.51 5.27
N ASP A 52 -18.07 6.24 5.10
CA ASP A 52 -19.11 5.95 4.11
C ASP A 52 -18.59 5.92 2.68
N MET A 53 -17.66 6.82 2.36
CA MET A 53 -17.08 6.91 1.03
C MET A 53 -16.21 5.69 0.72
N SER A 54 -15.32 5.30 1.63
CA SER A 54 -14.46 4.12 1.45
C SER A 54 -15.25 2.82 1.49
N ALA A 55 -16.30 2.74 2.30
CA ALA A 55 -17.23 1.61 2.33
C ALA A 55 -17.99 1.48 1.01
N GLY A 56 -18.48 2.59 0.44
CA GLY A 56 -19.15 2.59 -0.86
C GLY A 56 -18.23 2.15 -2.00
N MET A 57 -16.99 2.65 -2.03
CA MET A 57 -15.99 2.19 -3.01
C MET A 57 -15.72 0.69 -2.87
N LEU A 58 -15.52 0.21 -1.63
CA LEU A 58 -15.28 -1.20 -1.36
C LEU A 58 -16.46 -2.07 -1.84
N TYR A 59 -17.69 -1.68 -1.51
CA TYR A 59 -18.89 -2.40 -1.94
C TYR A 59 -18.96 -2.54 -3.46
N ASN A 60 -18.73 -1.44 -4.19
CA ASN A 60 -18.72 -1.46 -5.65
C ASN A 60 -17.61 -2.36 -6.20
N GLN A 61 -16.40 -2.30 -5.62
CA GLN A 61 -15.27 -3.13 -6.01
C GLN A 61 -15.55 -4.63 -5.81
N VAL A 62 -16.11 -5.00 -4.66
CA VAL A 62 -16.49 -6.40 -4.37
C VAL A 62 -17.53 -6.88 -5.37
N GLN A 63 -18.57 -6.09 -5.62
CA GLN A 63 -19.60 -6.45 -6.60
C GLN A 63 -19.04 -6.60 -8.01
N GLU A 64 -18.20 -5.66 -8.45
CA GLU A 64 -17.62 -5.67 -9.79
C GLU A 64 -16.69 -6.87 -9.98
N LYS A 65 -15.80 -7.13 -9.01
CA LYS A 65 -14.92 -8.30 -9.01
C LYS A 65 -15.75 -9.57 -9.09
N TYR A 66 -16.72 -9.76 -8.20
CA TYR A 66 -17.48 -11.00 -8.13
C TYR A 66 -18.31 -11.25 -9.40
N LYS A 67 -18.81 -10.19 -10.05
CA LYS A 67 -19.52 -10.30 -11.35
C LYS A 67 -18.59 -10.67 -12.50
N LYS A 68 -17.33 -10.20 -12.50
CA LYS A 68 -16.37 -10.38 -13.60
C LYS A 68 -15.50 -11.63 -13.46
N SER A 69 -15.01 -11.90 -12.25
CA SER A 69 -14.04 -12.97 -11.94
C SER A 69 -14.30 -13.59 -10.56
N GLY A 70 -15.54 -14.02 -10.31
CA GLY A 70 -15.85 -14.90 -9.19
C GLY A 70 -15.05 -16.21 -9.28
N LEU A 71 -14.69 -16.80 -8.13
CA LEU A 71 -14.04 -18.12 -8.12
C LEU A 71 -15.03 -19.17 -8.62
N GLU A 72 -14.56 -20.02 -9.52
CA GLU A 72 -15.36 -21.09 -10.09
C GLU A 72 -15.55 -22.22 -9.06
N GLU A 73 -16.60 -23.02 -9.24
CA GLU A 73 -16.79 -24.22 -8.44
C GLU A 73 -15.59 -25.17 -8.58
N GLY A 74 -15.11 -25.70 -7.45
CA GLY A 74 -13.94 -26.60 -7.42
C GLY A 74 -12.60 -25.91 -7.71
N TRP A 75 -12.50 -24.58 -7.65
CA TRP A 75 -11.27 -23.82 -7.92
C TRP A 75 -10.03 -24.31 -7.15
N THR A 76 -10.20 -24.87 -5.94
CA THR A 76 -9.11 -25.40 -5.13
C THR A 76 -8.34 -26.51 -5.84
N SER A 77 -9.03 -27.34 -6.65
CA SER A 77 -8.40 -28.38 -7.48
C SER A 77 -7.52 -27.81 -8.61
N LYS A 78 -7.82 -26.59 -9.07
CA LYS A 78 -7.09 -25.91 -10.14
C LYS A 78 -5.88 -25.13 -9.61
N LEU A 79 -5.67 -25.04 -8.30
CA LEU A 79 -4.51 -24.35 -7.73
C LEU A 79 -3.17 -24.97 -8.14
N SER A 80 -3.13 -26.27 -8.41
CA SER A 80 -1.95 -26.93 -8.97
C SER A 80 -1.59 -26.45 -10.38
N ASN A 81 -2.50 -25.77 -11.08
CA ASN A 81 -2.24 -25.16 -12.38
C ASN A 81 -1.65 -23.75 -12.20
N SER A 82 -0.38 -23.58 -12.60
CA SER A 82 0.35 -22.32 -12.45
C SER A 82 -0.31 -21.13 -13.16
N GLY A 83 -0.91 -21.33 -14.34
CA GLY A 83 -1.62 -20.28 -15.08
C GLY A 83 -2.87 -19.79 -14.33
N TYR A 84 -3.66 -20.72 -13.81
CA TYR A 84 -4.84 -20.39 -13.00
C TYR A 84 -4.45 -19.71 -11.69
N LEU A 85 -3.45 -20.25 -10.99
CA LEU A 85 -2.91 -19.66 -9.77
C LEU A 85 -2.42 -18.22 -10.01
N ASN A 86 -1.65 -17.98 -11.07
CA ASN A 86 -1.15 -16.65 -11.41
C ASN A 86 -2.28 -15.65 -11.64
N ASN A 87 -3.38 -16.06 -12.29
CA ASN A 87 -4.55 -15.19 -12.45
C ASN A 87 -5.19 -14.83 -11.10
N ILE A 88 -5.39 -15.82 -10.23
CA ILE A 88 -5.91 -15.60 -8.87
C ILE A 88 -4.98 -14.66 -8.08
N VAL A 89 -3.67 -14.88 -8.15
CA VAL A 89 -2.67 -14.07 -7.44
C VAL A 89 -2.67 -12.63 -7.96
N ASN A 90 -2.78 -12.44 -9.28
CA ASN A 90 -2.83 -11.11 -9.90
C ASN A 90 -4.09 -10.34 -9.50
N ASP A 91 -5.25 -10.99 -9.50
CA ASP A 91 -6.51 -10.39 -9.04
C ASP A 91 -6.45 -10.02 -7.55
N GLY A 92 -5.93 -10.92 -6.73
CA GLY A 92 -5.73 -10.67 -5.30
C GLY A 92 -4.76 -9.53 -5.03
N THR A 93 -3.71 -9.43 -5.83
CA THR A 93 -2.75 -8.34 -5.75
C THR A 93 -3.38 -6.98 -6.04
N LYS A 94 -4.35 -6.91 -6.98
CA LYS A 94 -5.14 -5.70 -7.24
C LYS A 94 -6.10 -5.40 -6.10
N ILE A 95 -6.76 -6.42 -5.55
CA ILE A 95 -7.61 -6.31 -4.36
C ILE A 95 -6.82 -5.71 -3.19
N ILE A 96 -5.60 -6.20 -2.93
CA ILE A 96 -4.74 -5.67 -1.87
C ILE A 96 -4.47 -4.18 -2.11
N SER A 97 -4.15 -3.77 -3.35
CA SER A 97 -3.98 -2.34 -3.66
C SER A 97 -5.25 -1.52 -3.41
N GLN A 98 -6.45 -2.10 -3.54
CA GLN A 98 -7.70 -1.40 -3.28
C GLN A 98 -8.01 -1.27 -1.79
N ILE A 99 -7.74 -2.31 -1.00
CA ILE A 99 -7.90 -2.31 0.46
C ILE A 99 -6.83 -1.44 1.12
N PHE A 100 -5.60 -1.50 0.59
CA PHE A 100 -4.38 -0.89 1.11
C PHE A 100 -3.62 -0.08 0.04
N PRO A 101 -4.15 1.06 -0.44
CA PRO A 101 -3.52 1.83 -1.54
C PRO A 101 -2.07 2.22 -1.29
N ALA A 102 -1.75 2.64 -0.06
CA ALA A 102 -0.38 3.04 0.32
C ALA A 102 0.40 1.94 1.05
N TYR A 103 -0.23 0.80 1.35
CA TYR A 103 0.31 -0.19 2.30
C TYR A 103 0.51 -1.58 1.71
N LYS A 104 0.41 -1.75 0.39
CA LYS A 104 0.67 -3.04 -0.27
C LYS A 104 2.07 -3.56 0.02
N SER A 105 3.11 -2.77 -0.23
CA SER A 105 4.51 -3.19 0.01
C SER A 105 4.80 -3.40 1.51
N PRO A 106 4.37 -2.49 2.43
CA PRO A 106 4.43 -2.73 3.87
C PRO A 106 3.75 -4.04 4.31
N LEU A 107 2.56 -4.34 3.79
CA LEU A 107 1.83 -5.58 4.09
C LEU A 107 2.66 -6.81 3.69
N LEU A 108 3.14 -6.86 2.44
CA LEU A 108 3.93 -7.99 1.96
C LEU A 108 5.22 -8.16 2.77
N SER A 109 5.90 -7.06 3.10
CA SER A 109 7.12 -7.11 3.90
C SER A 109 6.85 -7.60 5.33
N MET A 110 5.77 -7.11 5.94
CA MET A 110 5.37 -7.49 7.29
C MET A 110 5.01 -8.97 7.37
N ILE A 111 4.21 -9.47 6.42
CA ILE A 111 3.81 -10.88 6.37
C ILE A 111 5.02 -11.79 6.13
N GLY A 112 5.90 -11.42 5.19
CA GLY A 112 7.12 -12.19 4.93
C GLY A 112 8.00 -12.30 6.18
N SER A 113 8.17 -11.19 6.91
CA SER A 113 8.90 -11.18 8.18
C SER A 113 8.19 -11.95 9.29
N TYR A 114 6.86 -11.92 9.32
CA TYR A 114 6.04 -12.59 10.32
C TYR A 114 6.08 -14.11 10.17
N ALA A 115 5.93 -14.62 8.95
CA ALA A 115 5.86 -16.06 8.66
C ALA A 115 7.20 -16.68 8.23
N GLY A 116 8.24 -15.87 8.07
CA GLY A 116 9.54 -16.31 7.57
C GLY A 116 9.53 -16.79 6.12
N THR A 117 8.53 -16.37 5.33
CA THR A 117 8.31 -16.82 3.95
C THR A 117 9.11 -16.00 2.95
N SER A 118 9.43 -16.59 1.80
CA SER A 118 10.05 -15.86 0.69
C SER A 118 9.11 -14.78 0.14
N LYS A 119 9.67 -13.85 -0.64
CA LYS A 119 8.87 -12.82 -1.33
C LYS A 119 7.83 -13.44 -2.26
N ASN A 120 8.23 -14.44 -3.06
CA ASN A 120 7.33 -15.10 -4.01
C ASN A 120 6.18 -15.79 -3.28
N THR A 121 6.51 -16.59 -2.26
CA THR A 121 5.54 -17.24 -1.39
C THR A 121 4.59 -16.24 -0.77
N THR A 122 5.12 -15.12 -0.26
CA THR A 122 4.31 -14.06 0.35
C THR A 122 3.36 -13.40 -0.65
N VAL A 123 3.78 -13.15 -1.89
CA VAL A 123 2.91 -12.62 -2.95
C VAL A 123 1.81 -13.61 -3.29
N ILE A 124 2.15 -14.89 -3.45
CA ILE A 124 1.19 -15.96 -3.78
C ILE A 124 0.14 -16.09 -2.68
N VAL A 125 0.56 -16.31 -1.43
CA VAL A 125 -0.38 -16.47 -0.30
C VAL A 125 -1.21 -15.21 -0.11
N SER A 126 -0.62 -14.02 -0.31
CA SER A 126 -1.36 -12.76 -0.17
C SER A 126 -2.43 -12.62 -1.23
N GLY A 127 -2.08 -12.86 -2.50
CA GLY A 127 -3.00 -12.78 -3.63
C GLY A 127 -4.13 -13.81 -3.50
N VAL A 128 -3.81 -15.07 -3.22
CA VAL A 128 -4.84 -16.12 -3.05
C VAL A 128 -5.79 -15.76 -1.91
N THR A 129 -5.27 -15.39 -0.74
CA THR A 129 -6.08 -15.05 0.43
C THR A 129 -6.99 -13.85 0.15
N ALA A 130 -6.49 -12.82 -0.53
CA ALA A 130 -7.28 -11.65 -0.91
C ALA A 130 -8.40 -11.99 -1.89
N THR A 131 -8.10 -12.80 -2.91
CA THR A 131 -9.11 -13.23 -3.88
C THR A 131 -10.20 -14.05 -3.22
N VAL A 132 -9.83 -15.01 -2.36
CA VAL A 132 -10.77 -15.85 -1.60
C VAL A 132 -11.66 -15.01 -0.69
N LEU A 133 -11.07 -14.09 0.08
CA LEU A 133 -11.83 -13.27 1.03
C LEU A 133 -12.86 -12.39 0.33
N ILE A 134 -12.47 -11.72 -0.76
CA ILE A 134 -13.39 -10.89 -1.54
C ILE A 134 -14.43 -11.75 -2.27
N ASP A 135 -14.06 -12.94 -2.73
CA ASP A 135 -15.01 -13.87 -3.34
C ASP A 135 -16.09 -14.32 -2.36
N TYR A 136 -15.68 -14.69 -1.14
CA TYR A 136 -16.60 -15.06 -0.07
C TYR A 136 -17.58 -13.92 0.24
N ILE A 137 -17.07 -12.69 0.42
CA ILE A 137 -17.94 -11.52 0.66
C ILE A 137 -18.87 -11.29 -0.55
N GLY A 138 -18.35 -11.34 -1.77
CA GLY A 138 -19.15 -11.19 -3.00
C GLY A 138 -20.25 -12.23 -3.13
N SER A 139 -19.97 -13.48 -2.78
CA SER A 139 -20.95 -14.57 -2.76
C SER A 139 -22.08 -14.29 -1.77
N LYS A 140 -21.76 -13.76 -0.58
CA LYS A 140 -22.74 -13.32 0.43
C LYS A 140 -23.57 -12.15 -0.08
N LEU A 141 -22.94 -11.14 -0.71
CA LEU A 141 -23.66 -10.01 -1.30
C LEU A 141 -24.70 -10.47 -2.32
N LYS A 142 -24.35 -11.44 -3.18
CA LYS A 142 -25.26 -11.96 -4.21
C LYS A 142 -26.34 -12.86 -3.62
N ALA A 143 -25.98 -13.81 -2.75
CA ALA A 143 -26.89 -14.80 -2.21
C ALA A 143 -27.95 -14.18 -1.30
N GLU A 144 -27.53 -13.26 -0.43
CA GLU A 144 -28.40 -12.62 0.57
C GLU A 144 -28.92 -11.25 0.11
N LYS A 145 -28.56 -10.83 -1.12
CA LYS A 145 -28.89 -9.51 -1.71
C LYS A 145 -28.50 -8.34 -0.82
N TRP A 146 -27.33 -8.43 -0.19
CA TRP A 146 -26.89 -7.38 0.72
C TRP A 146 -26.62 -6.07 0.00
N ASP A 147 -27.07 -4.98 0.60
CA ASP A 147 -26.65 -3.63 0.24
C ASP A 147 -25.33 -3.23 0.93
N LYS A 148 -24.91 -1.98 0.69
CA LYS A 148 -23.67 -1.41 1.25
C LYS A 148 -23.69 -1.45 2.78
N ASP A 149 -24.81 -1.12 3.40
CA ASP A 149 -24.91 -0.96 4.86
C ASP A 149 -24.91 -2.33 5.55
N GLN A 150 -25.55 -3.33 4.94
CA GLN A 150 -25.50 -4.72 5.38
C GLN A 150 -24.09 -5.31 5.28
N MET A 151 -23.34 -5.01 4.22
CA MET A 151 -21.93 -5.40 4.11
C MET A 151 -21.08 -4.74 5.21
N VAL A 152 -21.26 -3.43 5.44
CA VAL A 152 -20.54 -2.69 6.48
C VAL A 152 -20.84 -3.27 7.87
N TYR A 153 -22.11 -3.53 8.15
CA TYR A 153 -22.54 -4.17 9.39
C TYR A 153 -21.86 -5.53 9.57
N PHE A 154 -21.90 -6.37 8.54
CA PHE A 154 -21.27 -7.69 8.53
C PHE A 154 -19.75 -7.62 8.74
N LEU A 155 -19.05 -6.64 8.17
CA LEU A 155 -17.60 -6.53 8.35
C LEU A 155 -17.25 -6.03 9.76
N LYS A 156 -17.98 -5.04 10.28
CA LYS A 156 -17.70 -4.46 11.61
C LYS A 156 -17.94 -5.42 12.77
N GLN A 157 -18.89 -6.34 12.68
CA GLN A 157 -19.09 -7.37 13.73
C GLN A 157 -17.87 -8.31 13.91
N HIS A 158 -16.95 -8.38 12.94
CA HIS A 158 -15.74 -9.19 13.06
C HIS A 158 -14.59 -8.46 13.79
N HIS A 159 -14.80 -7.23 14.26
CA HIS A 159 -13.78 -6.48 14.99
C HIS A 159 -13.36 -7.15 16.29
N GLU A 160 -14.30 -7.58 17.14
CA GLU A 160 -13.95 -8.26 18.39
C GLU A 160 -13.29 -9.62 18.15
N ALA A 161 -13.81 -10.38 17.18
CA ALA A 161 -13.23 -11.67 16.78
C ALA A 161 -11.80 -11.50 16.26
N LEU A 162 -11.53 -10.46 15.47
CA LEU A 162 -10.17 -10.13 15.02
C LEU A 162 -9.22 -9.89 16.20
N LEU A 163 -9.63 -9.08 17.18
CA LEU A 163 -8.78 -8.79 18.35
C LEU A 163 -8.54 -10.02 19.24
N LYS A 164 -9.47 -10.97 19.23
CA LYS A 164 -9.37 -12.22 20.00
C LYS A 164 -8.53 -13.28 19.30
N GLU A 165 -8.65 -13.41 17.99
CA GLU A 165 -8.03 -14.50 17.22
C GLU A 165 -6.68 -14.13 16.60
N ALA A 166 -6.44 -12.85 16.32
CA ALA A 166 -5.17 -12.42 15.76
C ALA A 166 -4.04 -12.58 16.79
N PRO A 167 -2.91 -13.22 16.41
CA PRO A 167 -1.76 -13.34 17.29
C PRO A 167 -1.21 -11.97 17.73
N GLU A 168 -0.87 -11.84 19.01
CA GLU A 168 -0.40 -10.57 19.60
C GLU A 168 0.82 -10.01 18.87
N ASN A 169 1.80 -10.86 18.56
CA ASN A 169 3.00 -10.49 17.80
C ASN A 169 2.71 -10.04 16.36
N LEU A 170 1.60 -10.49 15.76
CA LEU A 170 1.14 -10.00 14.47
C LEU A 170 0.50 -8.62 14.64
N MET A 171 -0.36 -8.45 15.65
CA MET A 171 -1.04 -7.18 15.94
C MET A 171 -0.05 -6.05 16.20
N GLU A 172 1.01 -6.31 16.97
CA GLU A 172 2.10 -5.35 17.25
C GLU A 172 2.78 -4.82 15.98
N LYS A 173 2.91 -5.66 14.96
CA LYS A 173 3.53 -5.28 13.67
C LYS A 173 2.51 -4.64 12.73
N MET A 174 1.30 -5.21 12.69
CA MET A 174 0.25 -4.85 11.75
C MET A 174 -0.31 -3.45 11.99
N VAL A 175 -0.56 -3.09 13.24
CA VAL A 175 -1.13 -1.78 13.60
C VAL A 175 -0.26 -0.62 13.10
N PRO A 176 1.04 -0.54 13.43
CA PRO A 176 1.89 0.54 12.95
C PRO A 176 2.21 0.44 11.46
N ALA A 177 2.44 -0.76 10.92
CA ALA A 177 2.85 -0.94 9.53
C ALA A 177 1.76 -0.54 8.53
N LEU A 178 0.49 -0.64 8.91
CA LEU A 178 -0.65 -0.46 8.00
C LEU A 178 -1.57 0.71 8.39
N GLY A 179 -1.18 1.51 9.38
CA GLY A 179 -1.96 2.65 9.85
C GLY A 179 -3.33 2.24 10.40
N LEU A 180 -3.36 1.21 11.24
CA LEU A 180 -4.60 0.64 11.81
C LEU A 180 -4.84 1.04 13.26
N GLN A 181 -4.34 2.20 13.70
CA GLN A 181 -4.48 2.68 15.08
C GLN A 181 -5.95 2.77 15.51
N GLU A 182 -6.83 3.12 14.57
CA GLU A 182 -8.27 3.19 14.77
C GLU A 182 -8.89 1.85 15.18
N LEU A 183 -8.27 0.71 14.86
CA LEU A 183 -8.77 -0.60 15.30
C LEU A 183 -8.70 -0.75 16.82
N LEU A 184 -7.76 -0.09 17.50
CA LEU A 184 -7.60 -0.22 18.95
C LEU A 184 -8.47 0.80 19.72
N THR A 185 -8.84 1.91 19.08
CA THR A 185 -9.59 3.01 19.69
C THR A 185 -11.09 2.97 19.40
N THR A 186 -11.51 2.25 18.34
CA THR A 186 -12.92 2.14 17.97
C THR A 186 -13.68 1.33 19.01
N LYS A 187 -14.39 2.01 19.93
CA LYS A 187 -15.50 1.39 20.68
C LYS A 187 -16.61 1.08 19.68
N ILE A 188 -16.90 -0.20 19.47
CA ILE A 188 -18.02 -0.63 18.63
C ILE A 188 -19.30 -0.10 19.28
N VAL A 189 -19.87 0.98 18.74
CA VAL A 189 -21.24 1.34 19.04
C VAL A 189 -22.10 0.18 18.50
N PRO A 190 -22.99 -0.43 19.30
CA PRO A 190 -23.84 -1.52 18.83
C PRO A 190 -24.60 -1.05 17.60
N LEU A 191 -24.19 -1.49 16.42
CA LEU A 191 -24.89 -1.18 15.18
C LEU A 191 -26.21 -1.93 15.26
N LYS A 192 -27.33 -1.19 15.27
CA LYS A 192 -28.65 -1.79 15.14
C LYS A 192 -28.67 -2.46 13.76
N LYS A 193 -28.92 -3.79 13.72
CA LYS A 193 -29.01 -4.55 12.47
C LYS A 193 -29.94 -3.79 11.50
N PRO A 194 -29.49 -3.43 10.28
CA PRO A 194 -30.35 -2.73 9.34
C PRO A 194 -31.59 -3.59 9.04
N GLU A 195 -32.77 -2.99 9.22
CA GLU A 195 -34.04 -3.66 8.92
C GLU A 195 -34.08 -4.02 7.42
N PRO A 196 -34.59 -5.21 7.06
CA PRO A 196 -34.74 -5.56 5.66
C PRO A 196 -35.62 -4.51 4.97
N SER A 197 -35.20 -4.03 3.80
CA SER A 197 -35.90 -3.00 3.04
C SER A 197 -37.35 -3.43 2.78
N HIS A 198 -38.29 -2.96 3.59
CA HIS A 198 -39.70 -3.14 3.35
C HIS A 198 -40.09 -2.33 2.12
N VAL A 199 -40.61 -3.05 1.13
CA VAL A 199 -41.41 -2.54 0.03
C VAL A 199 -42.36 -1.46 0.58
N LYS A 200 -42.35 -0.26 -0.03
CA LYS A 200 -43.32 0.79 0.25
C LYS A 200 -44.72 0.26 -0.05
N VAL A 201 -45.42 -0.20 0.99
CA VAL A 201 -46.87 -0.31 1.00
C VAL A 201 -47.40 1.07 1.38
N PRO A 202 -48.27 1.71 0.57
CA PRO A 202 -48.86 2.99 0.93
C PRO A 202 -49.72 2.81 2.20
N ALA A 203 -49.40 3.56 3.24
CA ALA A 203 -50.14 3.57 4.49
C ALA A 203 -51.53 4.18 4.27
N ILE A 204 -52.55 3.41 4.62
CA ILE A 204 -53.94 3.84 4.75
C ILE A 204 -54.04 4.75 5.99
N GLU A 205 -54.85 5.81 5.83
CA GLU A 205 -55.19 6.81 6.83
C GLU A 205 -55.66 6.22 8.16
N GLU A 206 -55.17 6.77 9.27
CA GLU A 206 -55.92 6.91 10.52
C GLU A 206 -55.38 8.13 11.28
N GLN A 207 -56.20 9.18 11.36
CA GLN A 207 -56.10 10.30 12.31
C GLN A 207 -57.03 10.00 13.52
N PRO A 208 -57.09 10.84 14.57
CA PRO A 208 -56.02 11.44 15.41
C PRO A 208 -56.35 11.30 16.92
N GLN A 209 -55.43 11.60 17.86
CA GLN A 209 -55.78 12.28 19.13
C GLN A 209 -54.63 13.14 19.72
N VAL A 210 -54.90 14.46 19.68
CA VAL A 210 -54.71 15.58 20.63
C VAL A 210 -53.54 15.63 21.64
N GLU A 211 -52.88 16.80 21.62
CA GLU A 211 -52.58 17.68 22.77
C GLU A 211 -51.09 17.92 23.12
N SER A 212 -50.53 19.04 22.64
CA SER A 212 -50.33 20.25 23.46
C SER A 212 -49.59 21.35 22.69
N LYS A 213 -50.11 22.58 22.84
CA LYS A 213 -49.64 23.86 22.28
C LYS A 213 -48.23 24.24 22.77
N LYS A 214 -47.43 24.84 21.89
CA LYS A 214 -46.90 26.20 22.11
C LYS A 214 -46.86 27.00 20.80
N ILE A 215 -47.41 28.20 20.91
CA ILE A 215 -47.53 29.28 19.93
C ILE A 215 -46.30 30.18 20.09
N TYR A 216 -45.66 30.59 19.00
CA TYR A 216 -45.11 31.93 18.82
C TYR A 216 -45.34 32.36 17.36
N ASN A 217 -45.86 33.57 17.22
CA ASN A 217 -46.31 34.22 16.00
C ASN A 217 -45.15 34.67 15.09
N ASP A 218 -45.50 34.67 13.80
CA ASP A 218 -45.28 35.66 12.75
C ASP A 218 -43.93 36.37 12.63
N GLU A 219 -43.31 36.20 11.46
CA GLU A 219 -43.06 37.34 10.59
C GLU A 219 -43.04 36.86 9.13
N GLU A 220 -44.06 37.29 8.37
CA GLU A 220 -44.03 37.33 6.93
C GLU A 220 -42.97 38.35 6.48
N THR A 221 -42.24 38.04 5.41
CA THR A 221 -41.85 39.08 4.47
C THR A 221 -41.88 38.52 3.06
N GLU A 222 -42.71 39.15 2.25
CA GLU A 222 -42.93 38.87 0.85
C GLU A 222 -41.69 39.15 -0.02
N ASN A 223 -41.76 38.52 -1.21
CA ASN A 223 -41.40 39.09 -2.51
C ASN A 223 -39.95 38.94 -3.00
N SER A 224 -39.77 38.13 -4.03
CA SER A 224 -39.58 38.67 -5.39
C SER A 224 -39.59 37.55 -6.42
N GLY A 225 -40.53 37.65 -7.34
CA GLY A 225 -40.59 36.78 -8.51
C GLY A 225 -39.40 37.02 -9.43
N THR A 226 -38.91 35.95 -10.03
CA THR A 226 -38.36 36.01 -11.39
C THR A 226 -38.74 34.70 -12.08
N PHE A 227 -39.80 34.77 -12.90
CA PHE A 227 -40.19 33.71 -13.82
C PHE A 227 -39.08 33.51 -14.85
N LEU A 228 -38.09 32.67 -14.53
CA LEU A 228 -37.13 32.19 -15.52
C LEU A 228 -37.82 31.11 -16.36
N ASN A 229 -38.28 31.55 -17.52
CA ASN A 229 -38.94 30.74 -18.53
C ASN A 229 -38.11 29.47 -18.82
N LYS A 230 -38.74 28.30 -18.79
CA LYS A 230 -38.11 26.95 -18.85
C LYS A 230 -37.09 26.80 -19.99
N LYS A 231 -37.23 27.56 -21.08
CA LYS A 231 -36.30 27.59 -22.23
C LYS A 231 -34.96 28.27 -21.93
N VAL A 232 -34.91 29.26 -21.03
CA VAL A 232 -33.67 29.94 -20.63
C VAL A 232 -32.86 29.05 -19.68
N LEU A 233 -33.53 28.31 -18.80
CA LEU A 233 -32.90 27.33 -17.90
C LEU A 233 -32.28 26.16 -18.70
N ILE A 234 -32.95 25.70 -19.76
CA ILE A 234 -32.41 24.68 -20.67
C ILE A 234 -31.22 25.23 -21.49
N ALA A 235 -31.27 26.49 -21.93
CA ALA A 235 -30.14 27.11 -22.63
C ALA A 235 -28.91 27.27 -21.72
N LEU A 236 -29.10 27.66 -20.45
CA LEU A 236 -28.03 27.73 -19.45
C LEU A 236 -27.45 26.35 -19.14
N PHE A 237 -28.30 25.32 -19.02
CA PHE A 237 -27.84 23.96 -18.80
C PHE A 237 -27.05 23.41 -20.00
N ALA A 238 -27.47 23.73 -21.23
CA ALA A 238 -26.75 23.35 -22.44
C ALA A 238 -25.36 24.01 -22.52
N ILE A 239 -25.22 25.27 -22.09
CA ILE A 239 -23.92 25.96 -22.04
C ILE A 239 -23.01 25.34 -20.97
N ILE A 240 -23.55 24.96 -19.81
CA ILE A 240 -22.78 24.29 -18.75
C ILE A 240 -22.34 22.89 -19.18
N VAL A 241 -23.21 22.14 -19.87
CA VAL A 241 -22.88 20.81 -20.40
C VAL A 241 -21.85 20.92 -21.53
N LEU A 242 -21.96 21.89 -22.44
CA LEU A 242 -20.97 22.11 -23.49
C LEU A 242 -19.62 22.58 -22.92
N GLY A 243 -19.63 23.44 -21.90
CA GLY A 243 -18.43 23.84 -21.17
C GLY A 243 -17.78 22.68 -20.41
N GLY A 244 -18.60 21.81 -19.79
CA GLY A 244 -18.15 20.60 -19.11
C GLY A 244 -17.58 19.55 -20.06
N ILE A 245 -18.18 19.40 -21.25
CA ILE A 245 -17.66 18.50 -22.31
C ILE A 245 -16.37 19.07 -22.89
N ALA A 246 -16.27 20.38 -23.12
CA ALA A 246 -15.03 21.01 -23.58
C ALA A 246 -13.91 20.92 -22.53
N TYR A 247 -14.22 21.08 -21.24
CA TYR A 247 -13.29 20.89 -20.13
C TYR A 247 -12.87 19.41 -20.00
N PHE A 248 -13.81 18.48 -20.14
CA PHE A 248 -13.52 17.05 -20.11
C PHE A 248 -12.63 16.64 -21.30
N TYR A 249 -12.91 17.17 -22.50
CA TYR A 249 -12.06 16.95 -23.68
C TYR A 249 -10.69 17.62 -23.56
N TRP A 250 -10.60 18.77 -22.87
CA TRP A 250 -9.33 19.44 -22.55
C TRP A 250 -8.48 18.60 -21.59
N VAL A 251 -9.09 18.04 -20.54
CA VAL A 251 -8.43 17.14 -19.59
C VAL A 251 -8.04 15.81 -20.24
N THR A 252 -8.80 15.30 -21.21
CA THR A 252 -8.51 14.01 -21.83
C THR A 252 -7.60 14.07 -23.05
N ASN A 253 -7.60 15.14 -23.86
CA ASN A 253 -6.96 15.16 -25.20
C ASN A 253 -6.10 16.41 -25.54
N GLY A 254 -5.76 17.30 -24.61
CA GLY A 254 -5.12 18.59 -24.95
C GLY A 254 -3.59 18.64 -24.89
N THR A 255 -2.88 18.21 -25.95
CA THR A 255 -1.63 18.87 -26.39
C THR A 255 -1.88 19.65 -27.68
N PHE A 256 -1.84 20.98 -27.63
CA PHE A 256 -1.46 21.81 -28.77
C PHE A 256 -0.68 23.04 -28.29
N GLY A 257 0.51 23.21 -28.85
CA GLY A 257 1.53 24.15 -28.40
C GLY A 257 1.34 25.57 -28.89
N LEU A 258 1.68 26.52 -28.02
CA LEU A 258 2.13 27.87 -28.35
C LEU A 258 2.70 28.56 -27.09
N ALA A 259 3.85 28.08 -26.61
CA ALA A 259 4.90 28.88 -25.95
C ALA A 259 6.05 27.95 -25.56
N LYS A 260 7.26 28.29 -26.02
CA LYS A 260 8.49 27.57 -25.75
C LYS A 260 8.98 27.92 -24.35
N SER A 261 8.97 26.96 -23.43
CA SER A 261 9.81 26.98 -22.22
C SER A 261 10.27 25.56 -21.94
N GLU A 262 11.60 25.37 -21.93
CA GLU A 262 12.26 24.16 -21.43
C GLU A 262 11.82 23.89 -19.99
N THR A 263 11.14 22.78 -19.78
CA THR A 263 11.03 22.13 -18.48
C THR A 263 11.10 20.63 -18.71
N GLU A 264 12.10 20.02 -18.10
CA GLU A 264 12.41 18.60 -18.11
C GLU A 264 11.19 17.74 -17.73
N ASP A 265 10.89 16.76 -18.57
CA ASP A 265 9.85 15.76 -18.35
C ASP A 265 10.17 14.91 -17.11
N THR A 266 9.39 15.07 -16.05
CA THR A 266 9.32 14.08 -14.97
C THR A 266 8.31 13.02 -15.39
N GLU A 267 8.78 12.00 -16.12
CA GLU A 267 8.00 10.78 -16.36
C GLU A 267 7.76 10.06 -15.03
N MET A 268 6.49 9.96 -14.63
CA MET A 268 6.06 9.05 -13.58
C MET A 268 6.11 7.62 -14.14
N VAL A 269 7.16 6.89 -13.79
CA VAL A 269 7.36 5.49 -14.17
C VAL A 269 6.59 4.56 -13.22
N ASP A 270 5.83 3.63 -13.81
CA ASP A 270 5.20 2.50 -13.13
C ASP A 270 6.17 1.77 -12.18
N GLU A 271 5.72 1.58 -10.93
CA GLU A 271 6.46 0.91 -9.86
C GLU A 271 6.47 -0.61 -10.08
N GLU A 272 7.36 -1.07 -10.96
CA GLU A 272 7.64 -2.49 -11.15
C GLU A 272 8.52 -3.02 -10.00
N LEU A 273 7.89 -3.80 -9.11
CA LEU A 273 8.42 -4.30 -7.84
C LEU A 273 9.53 -5.36 -8.01
N GLN A 274 10.76 -4.93 -8.29
CA GLN A 274 11.95 -5.76 -8.11
C GLN A 274 12.49 -5.57 -6.69
N PHE A 275 12.51 -6.65 -5.90
CA PHE A 275 13.22 -6.68 -4.62
C PHE A 275 14.11 -7.91 -4.62
N ALA A 276 15.38 -7.63 -4.37
CA ALA A 276 16.50 -8.51 -4.15
C ALA A 276 16.20 -9.61 -3.13
N ASP A 277 16.69 -10.79 -3.48
CA ASP A 277 16.86 -11.96 -2.64
C ASP A 277 17.92 -11.65 -1.58
N SER A 278 17.61 -11.93 -0.31
CA SER A 278 18.59 -11.85 0.78
C SER A 278 18.25 -12.87 1.86
N LEU A 279 17.90 -14.10 1.46
CA LEU A 279 17.82 -15.23 2.39
C LEU A 279 18.14 -16.57 1.69
N ALA A 280 19.21 -16.66 0.88
CA ALA A 280 19.58 -17.96 0.31
C ALA A 280 21.08 -18.10 -0.03
N THR A 281 22.01 -17.87 0.90
CA THR A 281 23.34 -18.52 0.81
C THR A 281 23.98 -18.67 2.18
N ALA A 282 23.47 -19.62 2.97
CA ALA A 282 24.16 -20.14 4.13
C ALA A 282 23.97 -21.66 4.19
N ALA A 283 24.61 -22.37 3.25
CA ALA A 283 24.92 -23.79 3.41
C ALA A 283 26.06 -24.17 2.48
N ALA A 284 27.12 -24.71 3.09
CA ALA A 284 28.28 -25.40 2.52
C ALA A 284 29.27 -24.58 1.69
N ASP A 285 30.38 -24.16 2.32
CA ASP A 285 31.63 -24.87 2.09
C ASP A 285 32.65 -24.68 3.24
N THR A 286 33.58 -25.61 3.29
CA THR A 286 34.33 -26.06 4.46
C THR A 286 35.77 -25.52 4.42
N VAL A 287 36.30 -25.12 5.58
CA VAL A 287 37.73 -25.04 5.95
C VAL A 287 38.67 -24.15 5.10
N LYS A 288 39.11 -23.02 5.69
CA LYS A 288 40.52 -22.83 6.10
C LYS A 288 40.69 -21.63 7.04
N LYS A 289 41.32 -21.95 8.17
CA LYS A 289 41.78 -21.06 9.23
C LYS A 289 42.99 -20.31 8.71
N ASP A 290 42.89 -18.99 8.56
CA ASP A 290 44.04 -18.11 8.70
C ASP A 290 43.62 -16.82 9.40
N SER A 291 44.38 -16.52 10.44
CA SER A 291 44.18 -15.37 11.32
C SER A 291 44.68 -14.12 10.61
N VAL A 292 43.80 -13.17 10.31
CA VAL A 292 44.20 -11.81 9.93
C VAL A 292 43.58 -10.80 10.88
N LYS A 293 44.52 -10.12 11.54
CA LYS A 293 44.44 -8.97 12.43
C LYS A 293 43.44 -7.93 11.92
N VAL A 294 42.47 -7.57 12.76
CA VAL A 294 41.55 -6.46 12.55
C VAL A 294 42.35 -5.15 12.54
N VAL A 295 42.34 -4.45 11.40
CA VAL A 295 42.71 -3.04 11.30
C VAL A 295 41.48 -2.33 10.73
N PRO A 296 40.82 -1.43 11.47
CA PRO A 296 39.67 -0.70 10.95
C PRO A 296 40.19 0.45 10.08
N VAL A 297 40.15 0.28 8.76
CA VAL A 297 40.34 1.40 7.83
C VAL A 297 39.00 2.12 7.73
N ALA A 298 38.87 3.25 8.43
CA ALA A 298 37.75 4.17 8.25
C ALA A 298 37.76 4.70 6.79
N PRO A 299 36.61 4.76 6.08
CA PRO A 299 36.55 5.28 4.71
C PRO A 299 36.95 6.77 4.70
N SER A 300 37.94 7.12 3.88
CA SER A 300 38.48 8.48 3.73
C SER A 300 37.41 9.55 3.45
N GLU A 301 36.33 9.19 2.74
CA GLU A 301 35.28 10.10 2.31
C GLU A 301 34.34 10.49 3.45
N LEU A 302 34.12 9.58 4.41
CA LEU A 302 33.30 9.86 5.58
C LEU A 302 34.01 10.85 6.52
N ASN A 303 35.35 10.76 6.62
CA ASN A 303 36.15 11.72 7.37
C ASN A 303 36.08 13.11 6.75
N LEU A 304 36.08 13.21 5.41
CA LEU A 304 35.92 14.48 4.70
C LEU A 304 34.53 15.09 4.93
N LEU A 305 33.47 14.28 4.89
CA LEU A 305 32.12 14.73 5.20
C LEU A 305 32.01 15.20 6.65
N THR A 306 32.56 14.43 7.60
CA THR A 306 32.56 14.78 9.02
C THR A 306 33.30 16.10 9.29
N ALA A 307 34.47 16.29 8.68
CA ALA A 307 35.22 17.54 8.77
C ALA A 307 34.44 18.72 8.18
N TYR A 308 33.74 18.51 7.07
CA TYR A 308 32.90 19.54 6.45
C TYR A 308 31.69 19.94 7.30
N LEU A 309 31.08 18.97 8.00
CA LEU A 309 29.98 19.25 8.94
C LEU A 309 30.47 20.04 10.16
N ALA A 310 31.69 19.79 10.63
CA ALA A 310 32.31 20.55 11.72
C ALA A 310 32.77 21.97 11.31
N GLY A 311 32.97 22.22 10.02
CA GLY A 311 33.40 23.53 9.49
C GLY A 311 32.25 24.54 9.30
N SER A 312 32.59 25.81 9.14
CA SER A 312 31.64 26.92 8.88
C SER A 312 31.27 27.11 7.41
N GLU A 313 31.72 26.21 6.52
CA GLU A 313 31.42 26.28 5.08
C GLU A 313 29.89 26.20 4.82
N ALA A 314 29.38 26.94 3.84
CA ALA A 314 27.97 26.89 3.46
C ALA A 314 27.55 25.52 2.91
N ALA A 315 26.28 25.15 3.08
CA ALA A 315 25.69 23.90 2.55
C ALA A 315 25.78 23.85 1.01
N GLY A 316 25.79 22.63 0.45
CA GLY A 316 25.81 22.40 -1.00
C GLY A 316 27.00 21.61 -1.53
N LYS A 317 27.96 21.22 -0.67
CA LYS A 317 29.14 20.44 -1.09
C LYS A 317 28.77 18.98 -1.37
N SER A 318 29.38 18.43 -2.42
CA SER A 318 29.20 17.05 -2.87
C SER A 318 30.42 16.20 -2.57
N PHE A 319 30.20 14.94 -2.20
CA PHE A 319 31.22 13.96 -1.85
C PHE A 319 30.98 12.66 -2.58
N ASP A 320 32.00 12.14 -3.25
CA ASP A 320 31.92 10.88 -4.00
C ASP A 320 32.26 9.70 -3.10
N PHE A 321 31.29 8.85 -2.79
CA PHE A 321 31.45 7.72 -1.88
C PHE A 321 31.90 6.47 -2.62
N LYS A 322 33.17 6.44 -3.08
CA LYS A 322 33.74 5.32 -3.85
C LYS A 322 33.73 3.96 -3.14
N ASN A 323 33.62 3.99 -1.81
CA ASN A 323 33.52 2.80 -0.96
C ASN A 323 32.09 2.27 -0.81
N ILE A 324 31.09 2.97 -1.38
CA ILE A 324 29.73 2.47 -1.55
C ILE A 324 29.62 2.02 -3.02
N GLN A 325 29.64 0.72 -3.23
CA GLN A 325 29.59 0.07 -4.53
C GLN A 325 28.32 -0.76 -4.68
N TYR A 326 27.88 -0.89 -5.94
CA TYR A 326 26.77 -1.76 -6.31
C TYR A 326 27.30 -3.03 -6.96
N ILE A 327 26.57 -4.14 -6.85
CA ILE A 327 26.88 -5.34 -7.64
C ILE A 327 26.68 -5.00 -9.12
N ASP A 328 27.60 -5.46 -9.98
CA ASP A 328 27.64 -5.09 -11.41
C ASP A 328 26.28 -5.23 -12.10
N LYS A 329 25.89 -4.18 -12.84
CA LYS A 329 24.60 -4.07 -13.55
C LYS A 329 23.35 -4.22 -12.66
N THR A 330 23.50 -4.22 -11.34
CA THR A 330 22.38 -4.24 -10.40
C THR A 330 22.28 -2.92 -9.64
N PHE A 331 21.22 -2.77 -8.85
CA PHE A 331 21.05 -1.71 -7.87
C PHE A 331 21.35 -2.17 -6.43
N GLU A 332 21.75 -3.43 -6.26
CA GLU A 332 22.04 -4.01 -4.95
C GLU A 332 23.40 -3.52 -4.45
N LEU A 333 23.46 -3.16 -3.17
CA LEU A 333 24.71 -2.74 -2.54
C LEU A 333 25.59 -3.98 -2.33
N SER A 334 26.89 -3.84 -2.58
CA SER A 334 27.84 -4.89 -2.21
C SER A 334 27.86 -5.07 -0.68
N SER A 335 28.20 -6.28 -0.21
CA SER A 335 28.36 -6.55 1.22
C SER A 335 29.42 -5.66 1.88
N THR A 336 30.43 -5.25 1.12
CA THR A 336 31.49 -4.32 1.55
C THR A 336 31.00 -2.89 1.75
N SER A 337 29.86 -2.52 1.16
CA SER A 337 29.29 -1.17 1.24
C SER A 337 28.43 -0.95 2.49
N LEU A 338 27.87 -2.01 3.06
CA LEU A 338 26.97 -1.92 4.21
C LEU A 338 27.61 -1.24 5.44
N PRO A 339 28.85 -1.58 5.86
CA PRO A 339 29.50 -0.89 6.98
C PRO A 339 29.73 0.60 6.73
N VAL A 340 29.95 1.00 5.47
CA VAL A 340 30.14 2.41 5.08
C VAL A 340 28.82 3.16 5.19
N VAL A 341 27.72 2.56 4.72
CA VAL A 341 26.37 3.13 4.85
C VAL A 341 25.95 3.20 6.32
N ASP A 342 26.25 2.19 7.15
CA ASP A 342 26.00 2.23 8.59
C ASP A 342 26.77 3.39 9.28
N SER A 343 27.99 3.65 8.84
CA SER A 343 28.76 4.78 9.35
C SER A 343 28.17 6.14 8.93
N LEU A 344 27.57 6.21 7.73
CA LEU A 344 26.78 7.38 7.30
C LEU A 344 25.50 7.56 8.14
N VAL A 345 24.82 6.47 8.52
CA VAL A 345 23.67 6.52 9.44
C VAL A 345 24.09 7.13 10.78
N ALA A 346 25.21 6.69 11.34
CA ALA A 346 25.72 7.22 12.61
C ALA A 346 25.97 8.74 12.52
N LEU A 347 26.56 9.19 11.41
CA LEU A 347 26.79 10.61 11.15
C LEU A 347 25.49 11.42 11.03
N MET A 348 24.50 10.91 10.29
CA MET A 348 23.19 11.55 10.13
C MET A 348 22.38 11.55 11.42
N SER A 349 22.56 10.56 12.28
CA SER A 349 21.92 10.46 13.59
C SER A 349 22.52 11.46 14.58
N ALA A 350 23.85 11.64 14.54
CA ALA A 350 24.55 12.64 15.35
C ALA A 350 24.23 14.09 14.94
N ASN A 351 23.78 14.32 13.71
CA ASN A 351 23.48 15.65 13.17
C ASN A 351 22.01 15.72 12.72
N SER A 352 21.07 16.03 13.61
CA SER A 352 19.63 15.97 13.34
C SER A 352 19.13 16.89 12.20
N ASN A 353 19.85 17.99 11.94
CA ASN A 353 19.48 18.97 10.91
C ASN A 353 20.07 18.64 9.52
N LEU A 354 20.97 17.66 9.45
CA LEU A 354 21.63 17.26 8.21
C LEU A 354 20.61 16.70 7.22
N GLN A 355 20.52 17.33 6.04
CA GLN A 355 19.77 16.84 4.89
C GLN A 355 20.74 16.54 3.76
N ILE A 356 20.55 15.40 3.10
CA ILE A 356 21.42 14.96 2.01
C ILE A 356 20.62 14.61 0.76
N LYS A 357 21.24 14.80 -0.40
CA LYS A 357 20.79 14.29 -1.68
C LYS A 357 21.78 13.24 -2.17
N ILE A 358 21.29 12.03 -2.38
CA ILE A 358 22.03 10.89 -2.89
C ILE A 358 21.81 10.85 -4.40
N THR A 359 22.88 11.00 -5.15
CA THR A 359 22.85 10.87 -6.61
C THR A 359 23.63 9.63 -7.00
N ALA A 360 23.03 8.69 -7.72
CA ALA A 360 23.73 7.49 -8.19
C ALA A 360 23.89 7.47 -9.70
N TYR A 361 24.89 6.74 -10.16
CA TYR A 361 25.34 6.70 -11.55
C TYR A 361 25.50 5.26 -12.04
N SER A 362 25.57 5.11 -13.35
CA SER A 362 25.88 3.88 -14.06
C SER A 362 26.71 4.19 -15.30
N GLU A 363 27.45 3.21 -15.78
CA GLU A 363 28.31 3.38 -16.96
C GLU A 363 27.49 3.75 -18.21
N GLU A 364 26.32 3.13 -18.35
CA GLU A 364 25.39 3.36 -19.46
C GLU A 364 24.56 4.64 -19.25
N GLY A 365 24.45 5.13 -18.01
CA GLY A 365 23.66 6.31 -17.65
C GLY A 365 22.15 6.04 -17.62
N ASP A 366 21.74 4.80 -17.39
CA ASP A 366 20.34 4.42 -17.29
C ASP A 366 19.69 5.10 -16.07
N THR A 367 18.78 6.04 -16.35
CA THR A 367 18.03 6.79 -15.34
C THR A 367 17.24 5.89 -14.39
N LYS A 368 16.65 4.79 -14.89
CA LYS A 368 15.87 3.86 -14.06
C LYS A 368 16.77 3.11 -13.10
N LEU A 369 17.88 2.56 -13.59
CA LEU A 369 18.88 1.87 -12.76
C LEU A 369 19.51 2.81 -11.74
N ASN A 370 19.88 4.01 -12.15
CA ASN A 370 20.47 5.04 -11.28
C ASN A 370 19.51 5.46 -10.17
N ASN A 371 18.23 5.68 -10.48
CA ASN A 371 17.24 5.95 -9.45
C ASN A 371 17.16 4.78 -8.47
N LYS A 372 17.03 3.54 -8.95
CA LYS A 372 17.02 2.34 -8.09
C LYS A 372 18.24 2.26 -7.18
N ARG A 373 19.44 2.58 -7.69
CA ARG A 373 20.70 2.63 -6.92
C ARG A 373 20.67 3.69 -5.82
N ALA A 374 20.26 4.92 -6.14
CA ALA A 374 20.13 5.99 -5.14
C ALA A 374 19.08 5.63 -4.07
N PHE A 375 17.96 5.03 -4.48
CA PHE A 375 16.93 4.54 -3.58
C PHE A 375 17.39 3.37 -2.72
N ALA A 376 18.29 2.51 -3.19
CA ALA A 376 18.85 1.42 -2.39
C ALA A 376 19.61 1.97 -1.17
N VAL A 377 20.46 2.99 -1.36
CA VAL A 377 21.15 3.66 -0.24
C VAL A 377 20.15 4.35 0.68
N LYS A 378 19.21 5.13 0.11
CA LYS A 378 18.14 5.81 0.89
C LYS A 378 17.33 4.82 1.73
N LYS A 379 16.99 3.65 1.19
CA LYS A 379 16.23 2.60 1.88
C LYS A 379 17.00 2.08 3.09
N VAL A 380 18.30 1.83 2.97
CA VAL A 380 19.13 1.39 4.10
C VAL A 380 19.13 2.46 5.21
N LEU A 381 19.31 3.73 4.86
CA LEU A 381 19.28 4.83 5.83
C LEU A 381 17.92 4.92 6.58
N ILE A 382 16.81 4.82 5.85
CA ILE A 382 15.46 4.84 6.44
C ILE A 382 15.24 3.64 7.35
N SER A 383 15.66 2.45 6.92
CA SER A 383 15.52 1.22 7.73
C SER A 383 16.28 1.29 9.06
N LYS A 384 17.27 2.17 9.15
CA LYS A 384 18.09 2.41 10.35
C LYS A 384 17.63 3.65 11.14
N GLY A 385 16.46 4.21 10.83
CA GLY A 385 15.80 5.25 11.62
C GLY A 385 16.01 6.68 11.13
N ILE A 386 16.64 6.91 9.98
CA ILE A 386 16.75 8.26 9.41
C ILE A 386 15.42 8.67 8.76
N ASN A 387 14.92 9.86 9.10
CA ASN A 387 13.66 10.37 8.56
C ASN A 387 13.75 10.57 7.02
N THR A 388 12.71 10.14 6.32
CA THR A 388 12.60 10.17 4.84
C THR A 388 12.73 11.58 4.26
N ILE A 389 12.29 12.61 4.99
CA ILE A 389 12.34 14.03 4.59
C ILE A 389 13.79 14.54 4.54
N ARG A 390 14.72 13.88 5.24
CA ARG A 390 16.13 14.29 5.31
C ARG A 390 16.98 13.71 4.18
N ILE A 391 16.41 12.88 3.32
CA ILE A 391 17.13 12.14 2.30
C ILE A 391 16.41 12.28 0.97
N ASP A 392 17.04 12.95 0.01
CA ASP A 392 16.64 12.88 -1.40
C ASP A 392 17.46 11.84 -2.14
N ALA A 393 16.85 11.24 -3.17
CA ALA A 393 17.49 10.28 -4.06
C ALA A 393 17.22 10.68 -5.50
N ALA A 394 18.24 10.67 -6.35
CA ALA A 394 18.14 11.07 -7.76
C ALA A 394 19.12 10.31 -8.66
N SER A 395 18.82 10.29 -9.96
CA SER A 395 19.74 9.82 -11.00
C SER A 395 20.76 10.91 -11.35
N GLY A 396 22.02 10.51 -11.51
CA GLY A 396 23.12 11.36 -11.96
C GLY A 396 23.54 11.16 -13.42
N GLY A 397 22.88 10.25 -14.16
CA GLY A 397 23.26 9.90 -15.52
C GLY A 397 24.53 9.03 -15.58
N LYS A 398 25.39 9.28 -16.58
CA LYS A 398 26.61 8.50 -16.80
C LYS A 398 27.68 8.80 -15.75
N GLY A 399 28.23 7.76 -15.12
CA GLY A 399 29.26 7.91 -14.11
C GLY A 399 29.73 6.59 -13.50
N GLY A 400 30.51 6.67 -12.43
CA GLY A 400 31.11 5.52 -11.76
C GLY A 400 30.09 4.68 -10.96
N ASN A 401 30.51 3.48 -10.56
CA ASN A 401 29.68 2.56 -9.77
C ASN A 401 29.62 2.93 -8.27
N TYR A 402 29.41 4.21 -7.97
CA TYR A 402 29.33 4.75 -6.62
C TYR A 402 28.38 5.95 -6.56
N PRO A 403 27.73 6.23 -5.41
CA PRO A 403 26.91 7.41 -5.25
C PRO A 403 27.74 8.65 -4.90
N THR A 404 27.24 9.81 -5.31
CA THR A 404 27.65 11.12 -4.84
C THR A 404 26.63 11.62 -3.83
N ILE A 405 27.08 12.05 -2.66
CA ILE A 405 26.23 12.60 -1.61
C ILE A 405 26.46 14.09 -1.52
N LYS A 406 25.41 14.87 -1.78
CA LYS A 406 25.40 16.32 -1.63
C LYS A 406 24.75 16.69 -0.30
N VAL A 407 25.41 17.53 0.49
CA VAL A 407 24.81 18.13 1.69
C VAL A 407 23.88 19.25 1.24
N VAL A 408 22.59 19.09 1.48
CA VAL A 408 21.54 20.07 1.11
C VAL A 408 21.40 21.11 2.22
N SER A 409 21.44 20.67 3.47
CA SER A 409 21.40 21.52 4.66
C SER A 409 22.17 20.83 5.80
N LYS A 410 22.79 21.58 6.71
CA LYS A 410 23.51 21.05 7.87
C LYS A 410 23.22 21.85 9.13
#